data_AF-F8LF59-F1
#
_entry.id   AF-F8LF59-F1
#
_cell.length_a   1.000
_cell.length_b   1.000
_cell.length_c   1.000
_cell.angle_alpha   90.00
_cell.angle_beta   90.00
_cell.angle_gamma   90.00
#
_symmetry.space_group_name_H-M   'P 1'
#
loop_
_entity.id
_entity.type
_entity.pdbx_description
1 polymer ?
#
loop_
_entity_poly.entity_id
_entity_poly.type
_entity_poly.pdbx_seq_one_letter_code
_entity_poly.pdbx_strand_id
1 'polypeptide(L)'
;MSVAALGVAAVYDAGDSDLEKGKEHKWDDKAGWNKTDEPLAVEIDIEKDSLDLTDKEDLESGVLEIAILGSEDFDVNHIDPSSLSIGNVDGAEKFMVFDQNNDGIEDLVAGFSISDLNLKEGVQELTLKGKTKDGKMFKGRDQITVTKAY
;
A
#
# COMPACT_ATOMS: atom_id res chain seq x y z
N MET A 1 -3.72 53.14 16.01
CA MET A 1 -4.66 52.20 15.37
C MET A 1 -4.14 51.94 13.97
N SER A 2 -3.75 50.70 13.68
CA SER A 2 -3.18 50.26 12.40
C SER A 2 -4.28 49.65 11.55
N VAL A 3 -4.38 50.00 10.26
CA VAL A 3 -5.05 49.17 9.24
C VAL A 3 -4.41 49.36 7.84
N ALA A 4 -3.91 48.22 7.34
CA ALA A 4 -3.83 47.67 5.98
C ALA A 4 -3.24 48.45 4.79
N ALA A 5 -2.28 47.77 4.15
CA ALA A 5 -1.83 47.95 2.78
C ALA A 5 -2.70 47.15 1.79
N LEU A 6 -2.85 47.68 0.57
CA LEU A 6 -3.37 46.99 -0.61
C LEU A 6 -2.60 47.50 -1.83
N GLY A 7 -2.20 46.59 -2.71
CA GLY A 7 -1.77 46.91 -4.08
C GLY A 7 -0.49 46.19 -4.53
N VAL A 8 -0.64 44.94 -4.99
CA VAL A 8 0.37 44.25 -5.80
C VAL A 8 0.14 44.61 -7.27
N ALA A 9 1.20 44.96 -7.98
CA ALA A 9 1.21 45.13 -9.43
C ALA A 9 2.36 44.35 -10.06
N ALA A 10 2.18 44.06 -11.35
CA ALA A 10 3.11 43.54 -12.35
C ALA A 10 3.14 42.01 -12.58
N VAL A 11 2.29 41.63 -13.55
CA VAL A 11 2.56 40.67 -14.65
C VAL A 11 4.00 40.76 -15.19
N TYR A 12 4.57 39.66 -15.70
CA TYR A 12 5.13 39.52 -17.07
C TYR A 12 5.48 38.05 -17.39
N ASP A 13 5.15 37.69 -18.62
CA ASP A 13 5.35 36.43 -19.36
C ASP A 13 6.73 36.40 -20.06
N ALA A 14 7.34 35.22 -20.24
CA ALA A 14 8.17 34.83 -21.41
C ALA A 14 8.89 33.47 -21.22
N GLY A 15 8.51 32.50 -22.05
CA GLY A 15 9.38 31.81 -23.04
C GLY A 15 10.73 31.16 -22.65
N ASP A 16 10.71 29.82 -22.70
CA ASP A 16 11.56 28.90 -23.51
C ASP A 16 13.12 28.84 -23.41
N SER A 17 13.57 27.59 -23.56
CA SER A 17 14.84 27.07 -24.12
C SER A 17 16.12 26.90 -23.28
N ASP A 18 16.52 25.63 -23.27
CA ASP A 18 17.87 25.06 -23.43
C ASP A 18 18.92 25.01 -22.32
N LEU A 19 19.50 23.81 -22.30
CA LEU A 19 20.56 23.24 -21.47
C LEU A 19 21.87 24.04 -21.55
N GLU A 20 22.53 24.27 -20.41
CA GLU A 20 23.96 23.92 -20.27
C GLU A 20 24.46 23.94 -18.81
N LYS A 21 25.60 23.27 -18.64
CA LYS A 21 26.09 22.57 -17.47
C LYS A 21 26.69 23.47 -16.38
N GLY A 22 26.54 22.99 -15.14
CA GLY A 22 27.59 23.01 -14.12
C GLY A 22 27.71 24.28 -13.29
N LYS A 23 26.99 24.33 -12.15
CA LYS A 23 27.45 24.96 -10.90
C LYS A 23 26.87 24.18 -9.73
N GLU A 24 27.76 23.77 -8.83
CA GLU A 24 27.44 23.15 -7.53
C GLU A 24 26.35 23.98 -6.83
N HIS A 25 25.13 23.46 -6.78
CA HIS A 25 24.12 24.01 -5.89
C HIS A 25 24.38 23.42 -4.51
N LYS A 26 24.94 24.27 -3.64
CA LYS A 26 24.69 24.19 -2.22
C LYS A 26 23.19 23.99 -2.04
N TRP A 27 22.81 22.95 -1.31
CA TRP A 27 21.42 22.69 -0.97
C TRP A 27 20.94 23.89 -0.13
N ASP A 28 20.33 24.86 -0.78
CA ASP A 28 19.48 25.84 -0.12
C ASP A 28 18.16 25.14 0.19
N ASP A 29 17.86 25.04 1.47
CA ASP A 29 16.74 24.36 2.13
C ASP A 29 15.35 24.93 1.77
N LYS A 30 15.17 25.50 0.57
CA LYS A 30 14.03 26.33 0.17
C LYS A 30 13.35 25.94 -1.14
N ALA A 31 13.29 24.65 -1.45
CA ALA A 31 12.30 24.10 -2.37
C ALA A 31 11.37 23.18 -1.58
N GLY A 32 10.09 23.56 -1.45
CA GLY A 32 9.10 22.92 -0.57
C GLY A 32 8.79 21.47 -0.93
N TRP A 33 9.57 20.54 -0.36
CA TRP A 33 9.20 19.14 -0.26
C TRP A 33 8.09 19.00 0.78
N ASN A 34 6.86 18.68 0.34
CA ASN A 34 5.82 18.25 1.26
C ASN A 34 6.14 16.84 1.76
N LYS A 35 6.19 16.69 3.08
CA LYS A 35 6.53 15.48 3.84
C LYS A 35 5.42 14.40 3.82
N THR A 36 4.57 14.34 2.79
CA THR A 36 3.17 13.87 2.93
C THR A 36 2.74 12.61 2.16
N ASP A 37 3.58 11.95 1.38
CA ASP A 37 3.17 10.74 0.63
C ASP A 37 3.63 9.42 1.30
N GLU A 38 3.72 9.39 2.63
CA GLU A 38 3.94 8.13 3.34
C GLU A 38 2.66 7.28 3.28
N PRO A 39 2.76 5.99 2.93
CA PRO A 39 1.60 5.11 2.86
C PRO A 39 0.94 4.99 4.24
N LEU A 40 -0.40 5.03 4.25
CA LEU A 40 -1.19 4.76 5.45
C LEU A 40 -0.85 3.37 5.99
N ALA A 41 -0.56 3.27 7.27
CA ALA A 41 -0.44 1.97 7.94
C ALA A 41 -1.86 1.45 8.22
N VAL A 42 -2.12 0.21 7.82
CA VAL A 42 -3.37 -0.50 8.10
C VAL A 42 -3.07 -1.80 8.82
N GLU A 43 -4.03 -2.28 9.59
CA GLU A 43 -3.97 -3.61 10.19
C GLU A 43 -4.42 -4.65 9.16
N ILE A 44 -3.68 -5.76 9.10
CA ILE A 44 -4.05 -6.91 8.29
C ILE A 44 -3.93 -8.16 9.16
N ASP A 45 -4.68 -9.19 8.78
CA ASP A 45 -4.67 -10.50 9.42
C ASP A 45 -4.53 -11.57 8.33
N ILE A 46 -3.50 -12.41 8.43
CA ILE A 46 -3.28 -13.54 7.53
C ILE A 46 -3.99 -14.75 8.14
N GLU A 47 -5.06 -15.24 7.51
CA GLU A 47 -5.90 -16.28 8.12
C GLU A 47 -5.14 -17.60 8.42
N LYS A 48 -4.07 -17.87 7.66
CA LYS A 48 -3.20 -19.04 7.86
C LYS A 48 -1.78 -18.60 8.21
N ASP A 49 -1.51 -18.41 9.50
CA ASP A 49 -0.22 -18.00 10.07
C ASP A 49 0.93 -18.99 9.79
N SER A 50 0.64 -20.23 9.33
CA SER A 50 1.64 -21.24 9.06
C SER A 50 1.35 -22.04 7.79
N LEU A 51 2.31 -22.10 6.88
CA LEU A 51 2.24 -22.83 5.62
C LEU A 51 3.30 -23.95 5.58
N ASP A 52 2.87 -25.16 5.18
CA ASP A 52 3.76 -26.24 4.74
C ASP A 52 3.49 -26.44 3.25
N LEU A 53 4.39 -25.94 2.40
CA LEU A 53 4.23 -25.98 0.94
C LEU A 53 4.79 -27.27 0.33
N THR A 54 4.94 -28.33 1.14
CA THR A 54 5.31 -29.67 0.64
C THR A 54 4.13 -30.49 0.15
N ASP A 55 2.90 -30.04 0.40
CA ASP A 55 1.72 -30.59 -0.24
C ASP A 55 1.51 -29.93 -1.61
N LYS A 56 1.33 -30.76 -2.64
CA LYS A 56 1.23 -30.30 -4.03
C LYS A 56 -0.08 -29.55 -4.29
N GLU A 57 -1.17 -29.94 -3.64
CA GLU A 57 -2.48 -29.31 -3.79
C GLU A 57 -2.48 -27.92 -3.14
N ASP A 58 -1.90 -27.81 -1.94
CA ASP A 58 -1.69 -26.53 -1.25
C ASP A 58 -0.81 -25.59 -2.07
N LEU A 59 0.22 -26.10 -2.76
CA LEU A 59 1.09 -25.29 -3.59
C LEU A 59 0.43 -24.86 -4.91
N GLU A 60 -0.22 -25.78 -5.64
CA GLU A 60 -0.73 -25.50 -7.00
C GLU A 60 -2.10 -24.81 -7.00
N SER A 61 -2.91 -25.01 -5.97
CA SER A 61 -4.29 -24.50 -5.93
C SER A 61 -4.66 -23.77 -4.63
N GLY A 62 -3.72 -23.72 -3.67
CA GLY A 62 -3.93 -23.01 -2.42
C GLY A 62 -4.06 -21.51 -2.61
N VAL A 63 -4.95 -20.92 -1.82
CA VAL A 63 -5.15 -19.47 -1.73
C VAL A 63 -4.75 -19.04 -0.34
N LEU A 64 -3.95 -17.98 -0.26
CA LEU A 64 -3.68 -17.27 0.98
C LEU A 64 -4.69 -16.14 1.11
N GLU A 65 -5.57 -16.25 2.10
CA GLU A 65 -6.54 -15.21 2.44
C GLU A 65 -5.94 -14.25 3.45
N ILE A 66 -6.09 -12.95 3.17
CA ILE A 66 -5.63 -11.87 4.03
C ILE A 66 -6.78 -10.90 4.22
N ALA A 67 -7.17 -10.67 5.47
CA ALA A 67 -8.10 -9.62 5.84
C ALA A 67 -7.34 -8.30 5.99
N ILE A 68 -7.88 -7.23 5.40
CA ILE A 68 -7.51 -5.85 5.69
C ILE A 68 -8.58 -5.33 6.63
N LEU A 69 -8.21 -5.03 7.87
CA LEU A 69 -9.18 -4.73 8.90
C LEU A 69 -9.70 -3.29 8.75
N GLY A 70 -11.01 -3.15 8.83
CA GLY A 70 -11.66 -1.86 8.90
C GLY A 70 -11.39 -1.17 10.24
N SER A 71 -11.52 0.14 10.26
CA SER A 71 -11.54 0.91 11.51
C SER A 71 -12.34 2.20 11.35
N GLU A 72 -12.55 2.93 12.45
CA GLU A 72 -13.19 4.26 12.40
C GLU A 72 -12.45 5.23 11.45
N ASP A 73 -11.15 5.05 11.25
CA ASP A 73 -10.29 5.89 10.41
C ASP A 73 -9.98 5.26 9.04
N PHE A 74 -10.41 4.03 8.77
CA PHE A 74 -10.12 3.30 7.54
C PHE A 74 -11.33 2.47 7.06
N ASP A 75 -12.03 3.02 6.07
CA ASP A 75 -13.14 2.34 5.40
C ASP A 75 -12.62 1.51 4.21
N VAL A 76 -12.68 0.19 4.36
CA VAL A 76 -12.22 -0.78 3.36
C VAL A 76 -12.98 -0.70 2.04
N ASN A 77 -14.20 -0.15 2.03
CA ASN A 77 -14.98 0.04 0.80
C ASN A 77 -14.35 1.08 -0.14
N HIS A 78 -13.42 1.90 0.36
CA HIS A 78 -12.65 2.82 -0.46
C HIS A 78 -11.37 2.22 -1.04
N ILE A 79 -11.03 0.97 -0.75
CA ILE A 79 -9.89 0.28 -1.39
C ILE A 79 -10.19 0.05 -2.88
N ASP A 80 -9.16 0.16 -3.72
CA ASP A 80 -9.16 -0.39 -5.08
C ASP A 80 -8.56 -1.81 -5.03
N PRO A 81 -9.37 -2.89 -5.13
CA PRO A 81 -8.88 -4.25 -5.00
C PRO A 81 -7.86 -4.64 -6.09
N SER A 82 -7.92 -4.00 -7.26
CA SER A 82 -6.98 -4.26 -8.35
C SER A 82 -5.57 -3.73 -8.09
N SER A 83 -5.43 -2.84 -7.10
CA SER A 83 -4.15 -2.26 -6.68
C SER A 83 -3.43 -3.05 -5.58
N LEU A 84 -4.09 -4.07 -5.01
CA LEU A 84 -3.54 -4.87 -3.92
C LEU A 84 -2.32 -5.65 -4.42
N SER A 85 -1.27 -5.72 -3.61
CA SER A 85 -0.07 -6.49 -3.96
C SER A 85 0.66 -7.06 -2.75
N ILE A 86 1.29 -8.21 -2.96
CA ILE A 86 2.20 -8.87 -2.01
C ILE A 86 3.46 -9.28 -2.78
N GLY A 87 4.61 -8.73 -2.37
CA GLY A 87 5.86 -8.98 -3.09
C GLY A 87 5.78 -8.52 -4.54
N ASN A 88 5.78 -9.47 -5.48
CA ASN A 88 5.67 -9.24 -6.93
C ASN A 88 4.32 -9.66 -7.52
N VAL A 89 3.35 -10.06 -6.68
CA VAL A 89 2.00 -10.44 -7.12
C VAL A 89 1.10 -9.22 -7.02
N ASP A 90 0.50 -8.85 -8.15
CA ASP A 90 -0.43 -7.72 -8.27
C ASP A 90 -1.86 -8.24 -8.47
N GLY A 91 -2.80 -7.59 -7.80
CA GLY A 91 -4.22 -7.92 -7.80
C GLY A 91 -4.57 -9.12 -6.92
N ALA A 92 -5.65 -9.00 -6.16
CA ALA A 92 -6.27 -10.16 -5.52
C ALA A 92 -7.09 -10.95 -6.57
N GLU A 93 -7.04 -12.28 -6.53
CA GLU A 93 -7.84 -13.13 -7.43
C GLU A 93 -9.33 -13.03 -7.11
N LYS A 94 -9.64 -12.93 -5.82
CA LYS A 94 -10.97 -12.81 -5.25
C LYS A 94 -10.91 -11.88 -4.06
N PHE A 95 -12.00 -11.18 -3.81
CA PHE A 95 -12.17 -10.41 -2.60
C PHE A 95 -13.64 -10.42 -2.17
N MET A 96 -13.85 -10.22 -0.88
CA MET A 96 -15.17 -10.05 -0.28
C MET A 96 -15.09 -9.04 0.86
N VAL A 97 -16.19 -8.33 1.08
CA VAL A 97 -16.31 -7.33 2.14
C VAL A 97 -17.35 -7.81 3.13
N PHE A 98 -16.93 -7.99 4.38
CA PHE A 98 -17.77 -8.39 5.51
C PHE A 98 -16.97 -8.20 6.82
N ASP A 99 -17.66 -8.12 7.94
CA ASP A 99 -17.06 -8.07 9.28
C ASP A 99 -16.51 -9.46 9.66
N GLN A 100 -15.19 -9.66 9.54
CA GLN A 100 -14.52 -10.95 9.76
C GLN A 100 -14.24 -11.18 11.25
N ASN A 101 -13.94 -10.12 12.00
CA ASN A 101 -13.55 -10.20 13.41
C ASN A 101 -14.73 -9.98 14.39
N ASN A 102 -15.92 -9.63 13.90
CA ASN A 102 -17.14 -9.29 14.64
C ASN A 102 -17.04 -8.02 15.51
N ASP A 103 -16.32 -7.00 15.05
CA ASP A 103 -16.19 -5.70 15.74
C ASP A 103 -17.26 -4.67 15.30
N GLY A 104 -18.07 -5.00 14.30
CA GLY A 104 -19.10 -4.13 13.75
C GLY A 104 -18.61 -3.19 12.64
N ILE A 105 -17.37 -3.33 12.19
CA ILE A 105 -16.76 -2.62 11.06
C ILE A 105 -16.47 -3.65 9.96
N GLU A 106 -16.68 -3.27 8.70
CA GLU A 106 -16.41 -4.19 7.59
C GLU A 106 -14.91 -4.32 7.31
N ASP A 107 -14.48 -5.54 7.03
CA ASP A 107 -13.13 -5.87 6.58
C ASP A 107 -13.13 -6.23 5.08
N LEU A 108 -11.97 -6.15 4.44
CA LEU A 108 -11.78 -6.68 3.09
C LEU A 108 -10.89 -7.91 3.14
N VAL A 109 -11.46 -9.08 2.84
CA VAL A 109 -10.71 -10.33 2.69
C VAL A 109 -10.31 -10.50 1.23
N ALA A 110 -9.01 -10.60 0.98
CA ALA A 110 -8.41 -10.76 -0.34
C ALA A 110 -7.65 -12.09 -0.45
N GLY A 111 -7.93 -12.84 -1.52
CA GLY A 111 -7.27 -14.11 -1.82
C GLY A 111 -6.14 -13.96 -2.83
N PHE A 112 -4.98 -14.52 -2.51
CA PHE A 112 -3.81 -14.59 -3.38
C PHE A 112 -3.39 -16.04 -3.64
N SER A 113 -3.11 -16.39 -4.89
CA SER A 113 -2.58 -17.71 -5.24
C SER A 113 -1.22 -17.94 -4.57
N ILE A 114 -1.12 -19.03 -3.78
CA ILE A 114 0.13 -19.40 -3.08
C ILE A 114 1.24 -19.68 -4.10
N SER A 115 0.90 -20.28 -5.24
CA SER A 115 1.85 -20.57 -6.31
C SER A 115 2.51 -19.31 -6.87
N ASP A 116 1.73 -18.23 -7.04
CA ASP A 116 2.21 -16.97 -7.61
C ASP A 116 3.07 -16.17 -6.62
N LEU A 117 2.76 -16.29 -5.32
CA LEU A 117 3.55 -15.66 -4.25
C LEU A 117 4.99 -16.22 -4.18
N ASN A 118 5.22 -17.44 -4.69
CA ASN A 118 6.53 -18.08 -4.74
C ASN A 118 7.28 -18.01 -3.39
N LEU A 119 6.54 -18.25 -2.30
CA LEU A 119 7.06 -18.15 -0.94
C LEU A 119 8.21 -19.14 -0.71
N LYS A 120 9.14 -18.75 0.16
CA LYS A 120 10.32 -19.56 0.49
C LYS A 120 10.26 -20.01 1.95
N GLU A 121 10.85 -21.16 2.21
CA GLU A 121 11.03 -21.64 3.59
C GLU A 121 11.72 -20.56 4.44
N GLY A 122 11.19 -20.34 5.65
CA GLY A 122 11.70 -19.35 6.58
C GLY A 122 11.15 -17.93 6.38
N VAL A 123 10.24 -17.69 5.44
CA VAL A 123 9.46 -16.44 5.41
C VAL A 123 8.67 -16.31 6.72
N GLN A 124 8.79 -15.14 7.36
CA GLN A 124 8.23 -14.86 8.69
C GLN A 124 7.20 -13.71 8.72
N GLU A 125 7.12 -12.92 7.65
CA GLU A 125 6.25 -11.76 7.57
C GLU A 125 5.88 -11.53 6.10
N LEU A 126 4.64 -11.13 5.84
CA LEU A 126 4.23 -10.59 4.56
C LEU A 126 3.86 -9.12 4.69
N THR A 127 4.08 -8.37 3.61
CA THR A 127 3.64 -6.99 3.49
C THR A 127 2.63 -6.90 2.36
N LEU A 128 1.40 -6.54 2.71
CA LEU A 128 0.37 -6.16 1.76
C LEU A 128 0.47 -4.67 1.49
N LYS A 129 0.34 -4.29 0.22
CA LYS A 129 0.26 -2.89 -0.22
C LYS A 129 -0.98 -2.70 -1.06
N GLY A 130 -1.46 -1.47 -1.13
CA GLY A 130 -2.57 -1.13 -2.00
C GLY A 130 -2.79 0.36 -2.11
N LYS A 131 -3.87 0.72 -2.79
CA LYS A 131 -4.37 2.07 -2.93
C LYS A 131 -5.86 2.12 -2.66
N THR A 132 -6.30 3.23 -2.11
CA THR A 132 -7.70 3.61 -2.14
C THR A 132 -8.08 4.15 -3.52
N LYS A 133 -9.38 4.23 -3.80
CA LYS A 133 -9.97 4.72 -5.05
C LYS A 133 -9.61 6.18 -5.37
N ASP A 134 -9.23 6.97 -4.36
CA ASP A 134 -8.71 8.33 -4.51
C ASP A 134 -7.18 8.39 -4.68
N GLY A 135 -6.50 7.23 -4.73
CA GLY A 135 -5.09 7.09 -5.03
C GLY A 135 -4.15 7.12 -3.82
N LYS A 136 -4.67 7.24 -2.59
CA LYS A 136 -3.84 7.19 -1.37
C LYS A 136 -3.27 5.79 -1.18
N MET A 137 -1.95 5.70 -1.00
CA MET A 137 -1.29 4.42 -0.76
C MET A 137 -1.48 3.96 0.69
N PHE A 138 -1.56 2.65 0.88
CA PHE A 138 -1.51 2.02 2.20
C PHE A 138 -0.63 0.77 2.21
N LYS A 139 -0.23 0.34 3.41
CA LYS A 139 0.51 -0.90 3.63
C LYS A 139 0.12 -1.52 4.98
N GLY A 140 0.04 -2.84 5.01
CA GLY A 140 -0.14 -3.64 6.21
C GLY A 140 0.89 -4.75 6.28
N ARG A 141 1.20 -5.22 7.49
CA ARG A 141 2.14 -6.32 7.71
C ARG A 141 1.61 -7.23 8.78
N ASP A 142 1.80 -8.52 8.56
CA ASP A 142 1.44 -9.53 9.52
C ASP A 142 2.39 -10.74 9.41
N GLN A 143 2.48 -11.49 10.50
CA GLN A 143 3.38 -12.62 10.62
C GLN A 143 2.81 -13.84 9.90
N ILE A 144 3.71 -14.62 9.32
CA ILE A 144 3.41 -15.93 8.76
C ILE A 144 4.61 -16.81 9.05
N THR A 145 4.50 -18.12 8.94
CA THR A 145 5.65 -19.01 8.96
C THR A 145 5.55 -20.00 7.82
N VAL A 146 6.45 -19.89 6.85
CA VAL A 146 6.60 -20.92 5.82
C VAL A 146 7.57 -21.96 6.35
N THR A 147 7.02 -23.04 6.90
CA THR A 147 7.76 -24.09 7.60
C THR A 147 8.54 -24.99 6.66
N LYS A 148 8.06 -25.16 5.42
CA LYS A 148 8.75 -25.87 4.33
C LYS A 148 8.29 -25.33 2.97
N ALA A 149 9.18 -25.37 1.99
CA ALA A 149 8.88 -25.11 0.58
C ALA A 149 9.72 -26.02 -0.33
N TYR A 150 9.19 -26.39 -1.51
CA TYR A 150 9.91 -27.12 -2.55
C TYR A 150 10.90 -26.25 -3.34
#